data_AF-B8EI79-F1
#
_entry.id   AF-B8EI79-F1
#
_cell.length_a   1.000
_cell.length_b   1.000
_cell.length_c   1.000
_cell.angle_alpha   90.00
_cell.angle_beta   90.00
_cell.angle_gamma   90.00
#
_symmetry.space_group_name_H-M   'P 1'
#
loop_
_entity.id
_entity.type
_entity.pdbx_description
1 polymer ?
#
loop_
_entity_poly.entity_id
_entity_poly.type
_entity_poly.pdbx_seq_one_letter_code
_entity_poly.pdbx_strand_id
1 'polypeptide(L)'
;MFDEFMLRVKVLDVLNSTPCRKIAFVAAGMSIMGYHYRYLADLINRCSVDIRFGTVDPSANGEYDDKTDTLRFKSRDPGFYATNESRALIVHECTHAIIDLAHPGGLVRRADNEATAWIAETIYRMLTGEKMTKTGDFYESLYDVAGKAIEAAPKGPPLVIDPRAVTLIGETLRGGDEVRAKAAGKIVPDVERMSGIPY
;
A
#
# COMPACT_ATOMS: atom_id res chain seq x y z
N MET A 1 1.28 -9.90 22.94
CA MET A 1 2.75 -9.88 22.98
C MET A 1 3.39 -10.89 22.03
N PHE A 2 3.17 -12.21 22.16
CA PHE A 2 3.72 -13.19 21.20
C PHE A 2 3.16 -13.02 19.77
N ASP A 3 1.84 -12.81 19.65
CA ASP A 3 1.20 -12.68 18.34
C ASP A 3 1.67 -11.43 17.56
N GLU A 4 1.87 -10.30 18.25
CA GLU A 4 2.37 -9.06 17.64
C GLU A 4 3.84 -9.18 17.21
N PHE A 5 4.64 -9.93 17.98
CA PHE A 5 6.00 -10.27 17.56
C PHE A 5 5.98 -11.10 16.27
N MET A 6 5.13 -12.13 16.20
CA MET A 6 4.99 -12.94 15.00
C MET A 6 4.47 -12.13 13.82
N LEU A 7 3.50 -11.24 14.04
CA LEU A 7 3.01 -10.31 13.04
C LEU A 7 4.15 -9.44 12.48
N ARG A 8 4.97 -8.85 13.36
CA ARG A 8 6.14 -8.06 12.95
C ARG A 8 7.10 -8.88 12.10
N VAL A 9 7.40 -10.12 12.50
CA VAL A 9 8.25 -11.02 11.70
C VAL A 9 7.66 -11.28 10.31
N LYS A 10 6.34 -11.47 10.19
CA LYS A 10 5.67 -11.68 8.91
C LYS A 10 5.68 -10.44 8.02
N VAL A 11 5.44 -9.26 8.57
CA VAL A 11 5.56 -8.01 7.83
C VAL A 11 6.99 -7.82 7.34
N LEU A 12 8.00 -8.02 8.21
CA LEU A 12 9.40 -7.94 7.82
C LEU A 12 9.78 -8.94 6.72
N ASP A 13 9.26 -10.17 6.74
CA ASP A 13 9.47 -11.16 5.67
C ASP A 13 8.90 -10.68 4.33
N VAL A 14 7.70 -10.10 4.32
CA VAL A 14 7.08 -9.53 3.11
C VAL A 14 7.94 -8.39 2.56
N LEU A 15 8.31 -7.41 3.39
CA LEU A 15 9.07 -6.23 2.93
C LEU A 15 10.47 -6.59 2.40
N ASN A 16 11.08 -7.65 2.93
CA ASN A 16 12.38 -8.12 2.49
C ASN A 16 12.32 -9.12 1.32
N SER A 17 11.13 -9.47 0.85
CA SER A 17 10.92 -10.45 -0.21
C SER A 17 11.43 -9.95 -1.57
N THR A 18 11.74 -10.90 -2.48
CA THR A 18 12.13 -10.59 -3.86
C THR A 18 11.07 -9.81 -4.64
N PRO A 19 9.76 -10.11 -4.53
CA PRO A 19 8.71 -9.29 -5.14
C PRO A 19 8.77 -7.82 -4.72
N CYS A 20 8.86 -7.50 -3.42
CA CYS A 20 8.96 -6.11 -2.95
C CYS A 20 10.19 -5.40 -3.52
N ARG A 21 11.34 -6.08 -3.56
CA ARG A 21 12.58 -5.52 -4.14
C ARG A 21 12.49 -5.17 -5.63
N LYS A 22 11.53 -5.75 -6.36
CA LYS A 22 11.31 -5.50 -7.78
C LYS A 22 10.26 -4.42 -8.07
N ILE A 23 9.57 -3.91 -7.05
CA ILE A 23 8.61 -2.81 -7.23
C ILE A 23 9.39 -1.54 -7.59
N ALA A 24 9.04 -0.90 -8.71
CA ALA A 24 9.61 0.37 -9.13
C ALA A 24 8.64 1.11 -10.07
N PHE A 25 8.06 2.22 -9.61
CA PHE A 25 7.23 3.11 -10.43
C PHE A 25 7.12 4.52 -9.82
N VAL A 26 6.62 5.47 -10.59
CA VAL A 26 6.23 6.80 -10.13
C VAL A 26 4.75 7.03 -10.47
N ALA A 27 3.94 7.38 -9.48
CA ALA A 27 2.51 7.68 -9.66
C ALA A 27 2.17 9.00 -8.95
N ALA A 28 1.49 9.92 -9.63
CA ALA A 28 1.11 11.24 -9.08
C ALA A 28 2.28 11.98 -8.37
N GLY A 29 3.49 11.88 -8.93
CA GLY A 29 4.70 12.48 -8.35
C GLY A 29 5.34 11.69 -7.19
N MET A 30 4.68 10.65 -6.70
CA MET A 30 5.20 9.76 -5.65
C MET A 30 6.00 8.63 -6.26
N SER A 31 7.27 8.50 -5.85
CA SER A 31 8.15 7.41 -6.28
C SER A 31 8.05 6.24 -5.31
N ILE A 32 7.72 5.04 -5.81
CA ILE A 32 7.69 3.79 -5.04
C ILE A 32 8.75 2.84 -5.59
N MET A 33 9.68 2.44 -4.72
CA MET A 33 10.86 1.67 -5.09
C MET A 33 11.11 0.54 -4.11
N GLY A 34 11.71 -0.55 -4.58
CA GLY A 34 12.02 -1.71 -3.75
C GLY A 34 12.86 -1.39 -2.52
N TYR A 35 13.77 -0.40 -2.62
CA TYR A 35 14.57 0.03 -1.47
C TYR A 35 13.76 0.82 -0.42
N HIS A 36 12.64 1.43 -0.78
CA HIS A 36 11.75 2.08 0.19
C HIS A 36 11.15 1.05 1.16
N TYR A 37 10.73 -0.11 0.67
CA TYR A 37 10.24 -1.20 1.52
C TYR A 37 11.32 -1.72 2.47
N ARG A 38 12.57 -1.83 1.99
CA ARG A 38 13.68 -2.22 2.84
C ARG A 38 13.94 -1.19 3.94
N TYR A 39 13.89 0.09 3.60
CA TYR A 39 14.07 1.17 4.56
C TYR A 39 12.96 1.18 5.61
N LEU A 40 11.70 1.02 5.20
CA LEU A 40 10.57 0.87 6.13
C LEU A 40 10.74 -0.36 7.03
N ALA A 41 11.24 -1.48 6.51
CA ALA A 41 11.55 -2.65 7.32
C ALA A 41 12.58 -2.34 8.43
N ASP A 42 13.58 -1.50 8.14
CA ASP A 42 14.55 -1.08 9.14
C ASP A 42 13.91 -0.17 10.21
N LEU A 43 12.97 0.72 9.84
CA LEU A 43 12.19 1.54 10.78
C LEU A 43 11.29 0.68 11.69
N ILE A 44 10.64 -0.33 11.12
CA ILE A 44 9.84 -1.31 11.87
C ILE A 44 10.73 -2.10 12.84
N ASN A 45 11.92 -2.50 12.42
CA ASN A 45 12.84 -3.26 13.27
C ASN A 45 13.37 -2.43 14.45
N ARG A 46 13.43 -1.10 14.31
CA ARG A 46 13.82 -0.15 15.36
C ARG A 46 12.63 0.38 16.18
N CYS A 47 11.42 -0.09 15.89
CA CYS A 47 10.18 0.36 16.52
C CYS A 47 9.85 1.85 16.28
N SER A 48 10.42 2.48 15.24
CA SER A 48 9.99 3.81 14.77
C SER A 48 8.63 3.74 14.07
N VAL A 49 8.33 2.60 13.45
CA VAL A 49 7.00 2.25 12.95
C VAL A 49 6.52 1.04 13.72
N ASP A 50 5.35 1.16 14.35
CA ASP A 50 4.77 0.09 15.16
C ASP A 50 3.85 -0.81 14.33
N ILE A 51 3.65 -2.03 14.81
CA ILE A 51 2.79 -3.03 14.18
C ILE A 51 1.91 -3.65 15.25
N ARG A 52 0.60 -3.55 15.06
CA ARG A 52 -0.39 -4.02 16.05
C ARG A 52 -1.55 -4.74 15.41
N PHE A 53 -2.20 -5.58 16.21
CA PHE A 53 -3.59 -5.94 15.94
C PHE A 53 -4.49 -4.87 16.54
N GLY A 54 -5.56 -4.51 15.86
CA GLY A 54 -6.43 -3.46 16.38
C GLY A 54 -7.71 -3.25 15.60
N THR A 55 -8.49 -2.31 16.12
CA THR A 55 -9.61 -1.73 15.39
C THR A 55 -9.06 -1.00 14.18
N VAL A 56 -9.56 -1.37 13.02
CA VAL A 56 -9.38 -0.66 11.76
C VAL A 56 -10.75 -0.19 11.27
N ASP A 57 -10.82 0.61 10.21
CA ASP A 57 -12.12 0.92 9.59
C ASP A 57 -12.93 -0.38 9.34
N PRO A 58 -14.25 -0.42 9.65
CA PRO A 58 -15.03 -1.65 9.53
C PRO A 58 -14.97 -2.31 8.14
N SER A 59 -14.71 -1.52 7.10
CA SER A 59 -14.60 -1.97 5.72
C SER A 59 -13.18 -2.36 5.27
N ALA A 60 -12.19 -2.22 6.15
CA ALA A 60 -10.79 -2.52 5.88
C ALA A 60 -10.30 -3.75 6.66
N ASN A 61 -9.24 -4.37 6.15
CA ASN A 61 -8.54 -5.48 6.81
C ASN A 61 -7.20 -5.05 7.43
N GLY A 62 -6.68 -3.91 6.99
CA GLY A 62 -5.51 -3.21 7.54
C GLY A 62 -5.74 -1.70 7.49
N GLU A 63 -4.92 -0.95 8.23
CA GLU A 63 -4.76 0.50 8.06
C GLU A 63 -3.34 0.90 8.48
N TYR A 64 -2.77 1.88 7.80
CA TYR A 64 -1.69 2.70 8.33
C TYR A 64 -2.26 3.95 9.02
N ASP A 65 -1.92 4.15 10.29
CA ASP A 65 -2.25 5.35 11.05
C ASP A 65 -1.03 6.29 11.07
N ASP A 66 -1.12 7.36 10.30
CA ASP A 66 -0.10 8.41 10.11
C ASP A 66 0.12 9.29 11.34
N LYS A 67 -0.76 9.27 12.34
CA LYS A 67 -0.59 10.06 13.58
C LYS A 67 0.22 9.31 14.63
N THR A 68 0.22 7.99 14.53
CA THR A 68 0.84 7.09 15.50
C THR A 68 1.90 6.20 14.89
N ASP A 69 2.22 6.40 13.60
CA ASP A 69 3.17 5.61 12.82
C ASP A 69 2.96 4.10 13.01
N THR A 70 1.69 3.68 12.95
CA THR A 70 1.31 2.31 13.30
C THR A 70 0.59 1.63 12.15
N LEU A 71 1.11 0.49 11.71
CA LEU A 71 0.39 -0.45 10.87
C LEU A 71 -0.53 -1.31 11.76
N ARG A 72 -1.83 -1.27 11.50
CA ARG A 72 -2.83 -2.07 12.23
C ARG A 72 -3.47 -3.08 11.30
N PHE A 73 -3.64 -4.30 11.79
CA PHE A 73 -4.34 -5.35 11.07
C PHE A 73 -5.47 -5.92 11.92
N LYS A 74 -6.61 -6.20 11.28
CA LYS A 74 -7.82 -6.70 11.96
C LYS A 74 -7.70 -8.17 12.35
N SER A 75 -7.17 -8.99 11.44
CA SER A 75 -7.18 -10.44 11.58
C SER A 75 -6.00 -10.92 12.43
N ARG A 76 -6.31 -11.62 13.53
CA ARG A 76 -5.35 -12.35 14.38
C ARG A 76 -5.12 -13.79 13.92
N ASP A 77 -5.75 -14.21 12.82
CA ASP A 77 -5.59 -15.56 12.30
C ASP A 77 -4.12 -15.79 11.90
N PRO A 78 -3.41 -16.78 12.48
CA PRO A 78 -2.05 -17.12 12.09
C PRO A 78 -1.91 -17.45 10.59
N GLY A 79 -2.99 -17.95 9.97
CA GLY A 79 -3.06 -18.26 8.55
C GLY A 79 -3.29 -17.04 7.66
N PHE A 80 -3.71 -15.89 8.21
CA PHE A 80 -3.97 -14.69 7.42
C PHE A 80 -2.75 -14.35 6.56
N TYR A 81 -1.56 -14.34 7.15
CA TYR A 81 -0.30 -13.97 6.47
C TYR A 81 0.29 -15.08 5.57
N ALA A 82 -0.40 -16.21 5.41
CA ALA A 82 0.05 -17.31 4.56
C ALA A 82 -0.41 -17.15 3.10
N THR A 83 -1.40 -16.29 2.82
CA THR A 83 -1.95 -16.09 1.47
C THR A 83 -1.24 -14.95 0.75
N ASN A 84 -1.22 -15.00 -0.59
CA ASN A 84 -0.68 -13.90 -1.39
C ASN A 84 -1.50 -12.62 -1.20
N GLU A 85 -2.82 -12.73 -1.10
CA GLU A 85 -3.74 -11.61 -0.86
C GLU A 85 -3.38 -10.83 0.42
N SER A 86 -3.23 -11.52 1.56
CA SER A 86 -2.90 -10.83 2.82
C SER A 86 -1.48 -10.27 2.83
N ARG A 87 -0.53 -10.93 2.15
CA ARG A 87 0.82 -10.39 1.97
C ARG A 87 0.81 -9.16 1.07
N ALA A 88 -0.07 -9.11 0.09
CA ALA A 88 -0.26 -7.96 -0.77
C ALA A 88 -0.91 -6.80 0.01
N LEU A 89 -1.90 -7.08 0.87
CA LEU A 89 -2.44 -6.08 1.80
C LEU A 89 -1.34 -5.46 2.69
N ILE A 90 -0.38 -6.24 3.17
CA ILE A 90 0.78 -5.68 3.89
C ILE A 90 1.52 -4.67 3.02
N VAL A 91 1.75 -4.98 1.74
CA VAL A 91 2.40 -4.07 0.79
C VAL A 91 1.58 -2.81 0.57
N HIS A 92 0.26 -2.92 0.48
CA HIS A 92 -0.67 -1.79 0.39
C HIS A 92 -0.48 -0.84 1.58
N GLU A 93 -0.64 -1.32 2.81
CA GLU A 93 -0.51 -0.49 4.01
C GLU A 93 0.91 0.08 4.19
N CYS A 94 1.92 -0.70 3.85
CA CYS A 94 3.31 -0.22 3.89
C CYS A 94 3.58 0.85 2.82
N THR A 95 2.84 0.86 1.71
CA THR A 95 2.96 1.91 0.70
C THR A 95 2.48 3.25 1.22
N HIS A 96 1.39 3.27 2.00
CA HIS A 96 0.95 4.49 2.69
C HIS A 96 2.02 5.03 3.65
N ALA A 97 2.64 4.15 4.46
CA ALA A 97 3.74 4.54 5.34
C ALA A 97 4.96 5.08 4.58
N ILE A 98 5.29 4.49 3.41
CA ILE A 98 6.36 4.99 2.54
C ILE A 98 6.03 6.38 1.98
N ILE A 99 4.78 6.63 1.60
CA ILE A 99 4.33 7.93 1.08
C ILE A 99 4.43 8.99 2.18
N ASP A 100 3.99 8.68 3.40
CA ASP A 100 4.07 9.58 4.55
C ASP A 100 5.53 9.93 4.88
N LEU A 101 6.41 8.92 4.95
CA LEU A 101 7.85 9.09 5.13
C LEU A 101 8.47 10.00 4.05
N ALA A 102 8.07 9.85 2.79
CA ALA A 102 8.66 10.56 1.67
C ALA A 102 8.17 12.01 1.52
N HIS A 103 7.03 12.36 2.12
CA HIS A 103 6.39 13.67 1.95
C HIS A 103 6.04 14.34 3.29
N PRO A 104 6.97 14.46 4.26
CA PRO A 104 6.66 14.96 5.59
C PRO A 104 6.05 16.36 5.54
N GLY A 105 4.86 16.53 6.14
CA GLY A 105 4.09 17.78 6.14
C GLY A 105 3.44 18.15 4.80
N GLY A 106 3.61 17.32 3.77
CA GLY A 106 3.07 17.49 2.43
C GLY A 106 1.57 17.24 2.36
N LEU A 107 0.94 17.78 1.32
CA LEU A 107 -0.46 17.52 1.00
C LEU A 107 -0.53 16.51 -0.15
N VAL A 108 -1.18 15.37 0.08
CA VAL A 108 -1.36 14.30 -0.90
C VAL A 108 -2.86 14.12 -1.12
N ARG A 109 -3.30 14.03 -2.38
CA ARG A 109 -4.70 13.71 -2.67
C ARG A 109 -4.94 12.25 -2.26
N ARG A 110 -5.98 11.99 -1.46
CA ARG A 110 -6.28 10.65 -0.95
C ARG A 110 -6.45 9.63 -2.07
N ALA A 111 -7.13 10.02 -3.16
CA ALA A 111 -7.32 9.17 -4.32
C ALA A 111 -5.98 8.75 -4.98
N ASP A 112 -4.99 9.63 -5.00
CA ASP A 112 -3.66 9.31 -5.55
C ASP A 112 -2.86 8.41 -4.60
N ASN A 113 -2.99 8.63 -3.29
CA ASN A 113 -2.37 7.81 -2.25
C ASN A 113 -2.88 6.35 -2.34
N GLU A 114 -4.19 6.17 -2.37
CA GLU A 114 -4.85 4.86 -2.55
C GLU A 114 -4.49 4.22 -3.89
N ALA A 115 -4.56 4.96 -5.00
CA ALA A 115 -4.19 4.43 -6.32
C ALA A 115 -2.73 3.92 -6.33
N THR A 116 -1.82 4.65 -5.71
CA THR A 116 -0.41 4.28 -5.59
C THR A 116 -0.24 2.99 -4.77
N ALA A 117 -0.95 2.86 -3.65
CA ALA A 117 -0.93 1.65 -2.82
C ALA A 117 -1.52 0.43 -3.56
N TRP A 118 -2.64 0.59 -4.27
CA TRP A 118 -3.24 -0.48 -5.09
C TRP A 118 -2.35 -0.92 -6.26
N ILE A 119 -1.65 0.01 -6.91
CA ILE A 119 -0.68 -0.32 -7.96
C ILE A 119 0.47 -1.14 -7.38
N ALA A 120 1.01 -0.75 -6.22
CA ALA A 120 2.07 -1.49 -5.55
C ALA A 120 1.62 -2.89 -5.11
N GLU A 121 0.43 -3.00 -4.52
CA GLU A 121 -0.21 -4.27 -4.17
C GLU A 121 -0.30 -5.19 -5.40
N THR A 122 -0.82 -4.64 -6.50
CA THR A 122 -1.03 -5.38 -7.75
C THR A 122 0.28 -5.88 -8.34
N ILE A 123 1.32 -5.03 -8.36
CA ILE A 123 2.66 -5.43 -8.81
C ILE A 123 3.17 -6.60 -7.97
N TYR A 124 3.02 -6.53 -6.63
CA TYR A 124 3.43 -7.60 -5.74
C TYR A 124 2.70 -8.93 -6.04
N ARG A 125 1.37 -8.88 -6.21
CA ARG A 125 0.56 -10.06 -6.54
C ARG A 125 0.99 -10.70 -7.86
N MET A 126 1.21 -9.90 -8.90
CA MET A 126 1.71 -10.38 -10.19
C MET A 126 3.10 -11.03 -10.05
N LEU A 127 4.01 -10.42 -9.28
CA LEU A 127 5.36 -10.94 -9.05
C LEU A 127 5.42 -12.20 -8.17
N THR A 128 4.38 -12.45 -7.37
CA THR A 128 4.23 -13.71 -6.61
C THR A 128 3.57 -14.83 -7.42
N GLY A 129 3.24 -14.58 -8.69
CA GLY A 129 2.64 -15.56 -9.59
C GLY A 129 1.14 -15.74 -9.39
N GLU A 130 0.47 -14.82 -8.69
CA GLU A 130 -0.97 -14.86 -8.56
C GLU A 130 -1.65 -14.65 -9.92
N LYS A 131 -2.59 -15.54 -10.25
CA LYS A 131 -3.35 -15.44 -11.50
C LYS A 131 -4.45 -14.40 -11.33
N MET A 132 -4.18 -13.21 -11.84
CA MET A 132 -5.15 -12.12 -11.82
C MET A 132 -6.22 -12.35 -12.89
N THR A 133 -7.48 -12.45 -12.49
CA THR A 133 -8.62 -12.52 -13.43
C THR A 133 -9.04 -11.11 -13.82
N LYS A 134 -8.94 -10.79 -15.12
CA LYS A 134 -9.41 -9.52 -15.68
C LYS A 134 -10.94 -9.56 -15.80
N THR A 135 -11.65 -8.81 -14.98
CA THR A 135 -13.08 -8.54 -15.19
C THR A 135 -13.40 -7.10 -14.79
N GLY A 136 -13.72 -6.25 -15.77
CA GLY A 136 -14.13 -4.85 -15.59
C GLY A 136 -13.02 -3.82 -15.79
N ASP A 137 -13.40 -2.63 -16.28
CA ASP A 137 -12.49 -1.56 -16.74
C ASP A 137 -11.45 -1.12 -15.69
N PHE A 138 -11.84 -1.14 -14.41
CA PHE A 138 -10.96 -0.83 -13.28
C PHE A 138 -9.78 -1.81 -13.19
N TYR A 139 -10.08 -3.10 -13.11
CA TYR A 139 -9.07 -4.15 -12.96
C TYR A 139 -8.20 -4.27 -14.22
N GLU A 140 -8.78 -4.03 -15.39
CA GLU A 140 -8.01 -3.96 -16.63
C GLU A 140 -6.97 -2.83 -16.61
N SER A 141 -7.38 -1.63 -16.19
CA SER A 141 -6.49 -0.48 -16.08
C SER A 141 -5.40 -0.70 -15.04
N LEU A 142 -5.77 -1.19 -13.85
CA LEU A 142 -4.83 -1.47 -12.76
C LEU A 142 -3.78 -2.52 -13.14
N TYR A 143 -4.19 -3.62 -13.77
CA TYR A 143 -3.28 -4.69 -14.18
C TYR A 143 -2.41 -4.30 -15.38
N ASP A 144 -2.93 -3.52 -16.32
CA ASP A 144 -2.13 -3.00 -17.44
C ASP A 144 -1.01 -2.08 -16.95
N VAL A 145 -1.33 -1.14 -16.06
CA VAL A 145 -0.35 -0.23 -15.45
C VAL A 145 0.70 -1.00 -14.65
N ALA A 146 0.27 -1.95 -13.79
CA ALA A 146 1.18 -2.77 -13.00
C ALA A 146 2.09 -3.64 -13.88
N GLY A 147 1.55 -4.26 -14.93
CA GLY A 147 2.31 -5.06 -15.90
C GLY A 147 3.38 -4.24 -16.61
N LYS A 148 3.03 -3.05 -17.10
CA LYS A 148 3.98 -2.12 -17.73
C LYS A 148 5.08 -1.69 -16.76
N ALA A 149 4.74 -1.45 -15.48
CA ALA A 149 5.73 -1.10 -14.46
C ALA A 149 6.73 -2.25 -14.23
N ILE A 150 6.24 -3.49 -14.13
CA ILE A 150 7.10 -4.69 -13.99
C ILE A 150 8.04 -4.84 -15.20
N GLU A 151 7.53 -4.63 -16.42
CA GLU A 151 8.33 -4.76 -17.64
C GLU A 151 9.38 -3.66 -17.79
N ALA A 152 9.11 -2.45 -17.27
CA ALA A 152 10.01 -1.31 -17.33
C ALA A 152 11.13 -1.38 -16.28
N ALA A 153 10.82 -1.87 -15.07
CA ALA A 153 11.74 -1.90 -13.93
C ALA A 153 13.17 -2.43 -14.22
N PRO A 154 13.37 -3.53 -14.97
CA PRO A 154 14.72 -4.02 -15.27
C PRO A 154 15.42 -3.30 -16.43
N LYS A 155 14.71 -2.44 -17.18
CA LYS A 155 15.18 -1.84 -18.44
C LYS A 155 15.73 -0.42 -18.27
N GLY A 156 15.59 0.20 -17.10
CA GLY A 156 16.07 1.56 -16.88
C GLY A 156 15.34 2.26 -15.73
N PRO A 157 15.06 3.57 -15.85
CA PRO A 157 14.33 4.29 -14.81
C PRO A 157 12.92 3.71 -14.61
N PRO A 158 12.32 3.90 -13.43
CA PRO A 158 10.96 3.43 -13.16
C PRO A 158 9.96 4.00 -14.15
N LEU A 159 8.90 3.24 -14.43
CA LEU A 159 7.79 3.74 -15.22
C LEU A 159 7.13 4.91 -14.49
N VAL A 160 7.05 6.06 -15.16
CA VAL A 160 6.17 7.16 -14.75
C VAL A 160 4.78 6.87 -15.30
N ILE A 161 3.83 6.62 -14.40
CA ILE A 161 2.48 6.23 -14.74
C ILE A 161 1.70 7.47 -15.20
N ASP A 162 0.93 7.33 -16.27
CA ASP A 162 0.08 8.40 -16.80
C ASP A 162 -0.85 8.93 -15.69
N PRO A 163 -0.81 10.24 -15.37
CA PRO A 163 -1.68 10.83 -14.36
C PRO A 163 -3.19 10.57 -14.58
N ARG A 164 -3.63 10.36 -15.82
CA ARG A 164 -5.01 10.00 -16.15
C ARG A 164 -5.35 8.60 -15.66
N ALA A 165 -4.42 7.64 -15.79
CA ALA A 165 -4.61 6.29 -15.28
C ALA A 165 -4.64 6.28 -13.76
N VAL A 166 -3.75 7.03 -13.11
CA VAL A 166 -3.75 7.19 -11.64
C VAL A 166 -5.08 7.79 -11.17
N THR A 167 -5.56 8.84 -11.84
CA THR A 167 -6.84 9.48 -11.51
C THR A 167 -8.02 8.52 -11.69
N LEU A 168 -8.09 7.77 -12.80
CA LEU A 168 -9.15 6.79 -13.03
C LEU A 168 -9.20 5.72 -11.94
N ILE A 169 -8.04 5.16 -11.58
CA ILE A 169 -7.92 4.17 -10.50
C ILE A 169 -8.38 4.78 -9.17
N GLY A 170 -7.84 5.95 -8.82
CA GLY A 170 -8.12 6.64 -7.57
C GLY A 170 -9.58 7.06 -7.41
N GLU A 171 -10.22 7.60 -8.46
CA GLU A 171 -11.63 8.01 -8.45
C GLU A 171 -12.57 6.80 -8.32
N THR A 172 -12.24 5.69 -8.97
CA THR A 172 -13.04 4.45 -8.85
C THR A 172 -13.01 3.93 -7.42
N LEU A 173 -11.83 3.91 -6.80
CA LEU A 173 -11.66 3.48 -5.40
C LEU A 173 -12.37 4.44 -4.44
N ARG A 174 -12.19 5.75 -4.64
CA ARG A 174 -12.84 6.80 -3.86
C ARG A 174 -14.35 6.72 -3.93
N GLY A 175 -14.95 6.45 -5.09
CA GLY A 175 -16.40 6.28 -5.20
C GLY A 175 -16.92 5.16 -4.29
N GLY A 176 -16.18 4.06 -4.18
CA GLY A 176 -16.50 2.98 -3.23
C GLY A 176 -16.36 3.39 -1.77
N ASP A 177 -15.33 4.18 -1.44
CA ASP A 177 -15.08 4.67 -0.08
C ASP A 177 -16.08 5.73 0.37
N GLU A 178 -16.44 6.67 -0.50
CA GLU A 178 -17.45 7.71 -0.21
C GLU A 178 -18.82 7.10 0.07
N VAL A 179 -19.21 6.07 -0.69
CA VAL A 179 -20.45 5.33 -0.44
C VAL A 179 -20.42 4.66 0.94
N ARG A 180 -19.30 4.02 1.30
CA ARG A 180 -19.12 3.36 2.60
C ARG A 180 -19.08 4.36 3.76
N ALA A 181 -18.33 5.45 3.62
CA ALA A 181 -18.22 6.49 4.62
C ALA A 181 -19.56 7.20 4.86
N LYS A 182 -20.30 7.50 3.79
CA LYS A 182 -21.66 8.06 3.88
C LYS A 182 -22.60 7.12 4.63
N ALA A 183 -22.54 5.82 4.36
CA ALA A 183 -23.32 4.81 5.11
C ALA A 183 -22.95 4.76 6.60
N ALA A 184 -21.69 5.09 6.95
CA ALA A 184 -21.19 5.15 8.32
C ALA A 184 -21.31 6.55 8.98
N GLY A 185 -21.89 7.54 8.29
CA GLY A 185 -21.99 8.92 8.81
C GLY A 185 -20.66 9.67 8.92
N LYS A 186 -19.64 9.25 8.15
CA LYS A 186 -18.30 9.86 8.12
C LYS A 186 -18.12 10.73 6.86
N ILE A 187 -17.27 11.75 6.97
CA ILE A 187 -16.76 12.52 5.83
C ILE A 187 -15.34 12.04 5.54
N VAL A 188 -15.04 11.76 4.28
CA VAL A 188 -13.69 11.42 3.82
C VAL A 188 -13.07 12.68 3.22
N PRO A 189 -11.91 13.15 3.74
CA PRO A 189 -11.23 14.29 3.15
C PRO A 189 -10.65 13.94 1.78
N ASP A 190 -10.65 14.91 0.86
CA ASP A 190 -10.06 14.75 -0.47
C ASP A 190 -8.52 14.80 -0.44
N VAL A 191 -7.98 15.51 0.55
CA VAL A 191 -6.54 15.73 0.73
C VAL A 191 -6.14 15.29 2.13
N GLU A 192 -5.03 14.58 2.19
CA GLU A 192 -4.39 14.11 3.41
C GLU A 192 -3.10 14.90 3.63
N ARG A 193 -2.87 15.28 4.89
CA ARG A 193 -1.63 15.93 5.30
C ARG A 193 -0.75 14.85 5.91
N MET A 194 0.34 14.53 5.23
CA MET A 194 1.32 13.57 5.73
C MET A 194 1.98 14.12 6.99
N SER A 195 2.00 13.31 8.04
CA SER A 195 2.65 13.64 9.32
C SER A 195 4.17 13.58 9.16
N GLY A 196 4.66 12.60 8.41
CA GLY A 196 6.06 12.22 8.34
C GLY A 196 6.47 11.34 9.51
N ILE A 197 7.24 10.29 9.20
CA ILE A 197 7.78 9.37 10.21
C ILE A 197 9.08 9.95 10.79
N PRO A 198 9.19 10.14 12.11
CA PRO A 198 10.39 10.66 12.75
C PRO A 198 11.57 9.66 12.67
N TYR A 199 12.78 10.21 12.47
CA TYR A 199 14.03 9.45 12.39
C TYR A 199 14.62 9.11 13.76
#